data_AF-A0A0R3DBP5-F1
#
_entry.id   AF-A0A0R3DBP5-F1
#
_cell.length_a   1.000
_cell.length_b   1.000
_cell.length_c   1.000
_cell.angle_alpha   90.00
_cell.angle_beta   90.00
_cell.angle_gamma   90.00
#
_symmetry.space_group_name_H-M   'P 1'
#
loop_
_entity.id
_entity.type
_entity.pdbx_description
1 polymer ?
#
loop_
_entity_poly.entity_id
_entity_poly.type
_entity_poly.pdbx_seq_one_letter_code
_entity_poly.pdbx_strand_id
1 'polypeptide(L)'
;MPADKVLVDVQGARPVLKSRPHAVRAAVDPKAVDLVGVRSRIGFAYHTIESSYRWPPLGSPLWGVTMNGWFARSLGSSEIAGWLFLAIGVAADLVALAVPSCAAQQWQAGNRTTAAVAWVLWLMPFAFAVTAGIGFASVNISDVTLQRASRVTPAIEAARNELRDAVTSRDRECAGGVGKFCRQREDAVTERRRQLDEAMRSVEQTADPQTEAATRMVSWLSGGMVRPSGDDFAMVRLLLLAFLPQLGGVLLLMICRDATRKGNA
;
A
#
# COMPACT_ATOMS: atom_id res chain seq x y z
N MET A 1 -37.59 3.48 -63.77
CA MET A 1 -38.75 4.40 -63.76
C MET A 1 -39.77 3.82 -64.74
N PRO A 2 -41.10 3.79 -64.48
CA PRO A 2 -41.94 4.28 -63.35
C PRO A 2 -42.35 3.12 -62.39
N ALA A 3 -42.81 3.24 -61.14
CA ALA A 3 -43.75 4.11 -60.39
C ALA A 3 -45.20 3.60 -60.36
N ASP A 4 -45.64 3.10 -59.18
CA ASP A 4 -46.94 3.34 -58.49
C ASP A 4 -47.02 2.47 -57.22
N LYS A 5 -46.82 3.01 -56.01
CA LYS A 5 -47.79 3.63 -55.08
C LYS A 5 -48.93 2.70 -54.61
N VAL A 6 -48.82 2.19 -53.39
CA VAL A 6 -49.96 2.10 -52.46
C VAL A 6 -49.50 2.57 -51.08
N LEU A 7 -50.22 3.58 -50.61
CA LEU A 7 -50.13 4.28 -49.34
C LEU A 7 -51.07 3.58 -48.35
N VAL A 8 -50.61 3.21 -47.16
CA VAL A 8 -51.50 3.10 -45.99
C VAL A 8 -50.77 3.67 -44.77
N ASP A 9 -51.31 4.80 -44.34
CA ASP A 9 -51.01 5.55 -43.14
C ASP A 9 -51.84 5.00 -41.98
N VAL A 10 -51.21 4.69 -40.84
CA VAL A 10 -51.90 4.58 -39.55
C VAL A 10 -51.03 5.27 -38.49
N GLN A 11 -51.23 6.58 -38.42
CA GLN A 11 -50.99 7.39 -37.22
C GLN A 11 -51.77 6.84 -36.02
N GLY A 12 -51.12 6.77 -34.85
CA GLY A 12 -51.78 6.32 -33.62
C GLY A 12 -50.96 6.44 -32.34
N ALA A 13 -50.70 7.68 -31.92
CA ALA A 13 -50.61 8.12 -30.51
C ALA A 13 -49.49 7.58 -29.57
N ARG A 14 -48.48 8.43 -29.36
CA ARG A 14 -48.02 8.89 -28.03
C ARG A 14 -47.97 10.44 -28.09
N PRO A 15 -47.87 11.24 -27.01
CA PRO A 15 -47.53 10.93 -25.61
C PRO A 15 -48.33 11.78 -24.57
N VAL A 16 -47.82 11.80 -23.33
CA VAL A 16 -47.99 12.84 -22.28
C VAL A 16 -49.06 12.58 -21.22
N LEU A 17 -48.63 12.00 -20.10
CA LEU A 17 -49.22 12.26 -18.79
C LEU A 17 -48.21 13.04 -17.94
N LYS A 18 -48.65 14.26 -17.59
CA LYS A 18 -48.03 15.27 -16.74
C LYS A 18 -48.83 15.33 -15.44
N SER A 19 -48.15 15.63 -14.32
CA SER A 19 -48.64 15.87 -12.93
C SER A 19 -48.39 14.69 -11.98
N ARG A 20 -47.82 14.83 -10.77
CA ARG A 20 -47.37 15.97 -9.94
C ARG A 20 -46.31 15.47 -8.93
N PRO A 21 -45.48 16.35 -8.35
CA PRO A 21 -44.40 16.01 -7.44
C PRO A 21 -44.90 16.01 -5.99
N HIS A 22 -44.76 14.89 -5.29
CA HIS A 22 -44.74 14.90 -3.83
C HIS A 22 -43.52 14.11 -3.33
N ALA A 23 -42.66 14.86 -2.67
CA ALA A 23 -41.50 14.42 -1.95
C ALA A 23 -41.82 13.25 -1.02
N VAL A 24 -41.15 12.11 -1.25
CA VAL A 24 -40.62 11.28 -0.16
C VAL A 24 -39.20 10.90 -0.57
N ARG A 25 -38.29 11.81 -0.23
CA ARG A 25 -36.85 11.59 -0.26
C ARG A 25 -36.53 10.67 0.92
N ALA A 26 -36.43 9.36 0.66
CA ALA A 26 -35.78 8.41 1.55
C ALA A 26 -35.01 7.42 0.67
N ALA A 27 -33.93 7.90 0.07
CA ALA A 27 -32.89 7.08 -0.49
C ALA A 27 -32.14 6.42 0.67
N VAL A 28 -32.36 5.12 0.88
CA VAL A 28 -31.48 4.29 1.70
C VAL A 28 -30.93 3.22 0.77
N ASP A 29 -29.66 3.44 0.41
CA ASP A 29 -28.82 2.68 -0.52
C ASP A 29 -28.45 1.30 0.08
N PRO A 30 -28.95 0.18 -0.49
CA PRO A 30 -28.66 -1.14 0.02
C PRO A 30 -27.54 -1.78 -0.81
N LYS A 31 -26.33 -1.20 -0.84
CA LYS A 31 -25.05 -1.91 -1.08
C LYS A 31 -23.80 -1.05 -0.86
N ALA A 32 -23.79 -0.33 0.27
CA ALA A 32 -22.57 0.10 0.96
C ALA A 32 -21.80 -1.12 1.51
N VAL A 33 -21.33 -1.99 0.61
CA VAL A 33 -20.27 -2.97 0.92
C VAL A 33 -18.98 -2.17 0.89
N ASP A 34 -18.63 -1.66 2.07
CA ASP A 34 -17.33 -1.33 2.67
C ASP A 34 -16.07 -1.04 1.81
N LEU A 35 -16.25 -0.59 0.56
CA LEU A 35 -15.25 0.20 -0.15
C LEU A 35 -15.08 1.57 0.52
N VAL A 36 -16.08 2.01 1.29
CA VAL A 36 -15.93 3.12 2.24
C VAL A 36 -15.04 2.71 3.40
N GLY A 37 -15.07 1.49 3.95
CA GLY A 37 -14.13 1.07 5.01
C GLY A 37 -12.67 1.04 4.57
N VAL A 38 -12.36 0.58 3.36
CA VAL A 38 -10.98 0.58 2.82
C VAL A 38 -10.56 1.99 2.36
N ARG A 39 -11.44 2.72 1.66
CA ARG A 39 -11.18 4.10 1.22
C ARG A 39 -11.29 5.13 2.36
N SER A 40 -11.94 4.81 3.48
CA SER A 40 -12.01 5.59 4.72
C SER A 40 -10.86 5.21 5.64
N ARG A 41 -10.37 3.96 5.68
CA ARG A 41 -9.07 3.69 6.35
C ARG A 41 -7.92 4.38 5.63
N ILE A 42 -7.98 4.51 4.32
CA ILE A 42 -7.02 5.31 3.53
C ILE A 42 -7.33 6.81 3.66
N GLY A 43 -8.58 7.24 3.51
CA GLY A 43 -9.00 8.65 3.51
C GLY A 43 -9.04 9.33 4.88
N PHE A 44 -9.34 8.61 5.95
CA PHE A 44 -9.29 9.08 7.34
C PHE A 44 -7.83 9.11 7.84
N ALA A 45 -6.96 8.23 7.31
CA ALA A 45 -5.51 8.37 7.46
C ALA A 45 -4.97 9.61 6.73
N TYR A 46 -5.53 9.98 5.56
CA TYR A 46 -5.20 11.27 4.91
C TYR A 46 -5.69 12.48 5.74
N HIS A 47 -6.94 12.45 6.21
CA HIS A 47 -7.53 13.62 6.87
C HIS A 47 -7.04 13.87 8.30
N THR A 48 -6.53 12.84 8.99
CA THR A 48 -5.95 12.98 10.34
C THR A 48 -4.47 13.37 10.30
N ILE A 49 -3.79 13.22 9.15
CA ILE A 49 -2.39 13.63 8.96
C ILE A 49 -2.29 15.06 8.39
N GLU A 50 -3.28 15.53 7.61
CA GLU A 50 -3.25 16.89 7.04
C GLU A 50 -3.42 18.02 8.06
N SER A 51 -4.06 17.76 9.20
CA SER A 51 -4.41 18.84 10.16
C SER A 51 -3.25 19.34 11.03
N SER A 52 -2.06 18.71 10.99
CA SER A 52 -0.95 19.11 11.89
C SER A 52 0.45 19.06 11.29
N TYR A 53 0.65 18.49 10.10
CA TYR A 53 1.96 18.51 9.45
C TYR A 53 2.05 19.69 8.49
N ARG A 54 2.53 20.84 9.00
CA ARG A 54 3.23 21.81 8.17
C ARG A 54 4.39 21.04 7.52
N TRP A 55 4.20 20.63 6.27
CA TRP A 55 5.18 19.82 5.55
C TRP A 55 6.56 20.46 5.67
N PRO A 56 7.58 19.68 6.07
CA PRO A 56 8.91 20.25 6.22
C PRO A 56 9.42 20.69 4.83
N PRO A 57 10.29 21.70 4.75
CA PRO A 57 10.75 22.24 3.47
C PRO A 57 11.33 21.14 2.57
N LEU A 58 11.18 21.34 1.26
CA LEU A 58 11.78 20.47 0.23
C LEU A 58 13.28 20.31 0.53
N GLY A 59 13.73 19.06 0.68
CA GLY A 59 15.12 18.72 1.00
C GLY A 59 15.42 18.42 2.47
N SER A 60 14.44 18.47 3.37
CA SER A 60 14.67 18.07 4.76
C SER A 60 14.90 16.55 4.90
N PRO A 61 15.84 16.09 5.75
CA PRO A 61 16.02 14.66 6.03
C PRO A 61 14.79 14.01 6.68
N LEU A 62 13.89 14.83 7.23
CA LEU A 62 12.62 14.42 7.83
C LEU A 62 11.68 13.73 6.83
N TRP A 63 11.80 14.01 5.54
CA TRP A 63 11.04 13.31 4.50
C TRP A 63 11.36 11.81 4.47
N GLY A 64 12.65 11.46 4.53
CA GLY A 64 13.09 10.06 4.59
C GLY A 64 12.57 9.36 5.85
N VAL A 65 12.69 10.02 7.01
CA VAL A 65 12.19 9.48 8.30
C VAL A 65 10.68 9.23 8.26
N THR A 66 9.93 10.16 7.67
CA THR A 66 8.48 10.05 7.59
C THR A 66 8.06 8.93 6.63
N MET A 67 8.71 8.81 5.47
CA MET A 67 8.46 7.74 4.50
C MET A 67 8.77 6.37 5.09
N ASN A 68 9.94 6.22 5.71
CA ASN A 68 10.38 4.97 6.32
C ASN A 68 9.50 4.59 7.53
N GLY A 69 9.13 5.56 8.37
CA GLY A 69 8.22 5.35 9.50
C GLY A 69 6.81 4.94 9.06
N TRP A 70 6.29 5.57 7.99
CA TRP A 70 5.00 5.17 7.40
C TRP A 70 5.06 3.77 6.82
N PHE A 71 6.13 3.43 6.09
CA PHE A 71 6.31 2.09 5.56
C PHE A 71 6.44 1.06 6.68
N ALA A 72 7.22 1.34 7.73
CA ALA A 72 7.33 0.44 8.86
C ALA A 72 5.96 0.20 9.54
N ARG A 73 5.13 1.25 9.68
CA ARG A 73 3.77 1.13 10.20
C ARG A 73 2.90 0.18 9.39
N SER A 74 3.00 0.21 8.06
CA SER A 74 2.15 -0.61 7.18
C SER A 74 2.42 -2.11 7.32
N LEU A 75 3.55 -2.50 7.93
CA LEU A 75 3.91 -3.89 8.20
C LEU A 75 3.15 -4.48 9.41
N GLY A 76 2.48 -3.66 10.21
CA GLY A 76 1.73 -4.11 11.37
C GLY A 76 0.42 -4.77 10.96
N SER A 77 0.23 -6.04 11.36
CA SER A 77 -1.04 -6.77 11.19
C SER A 77 -2.16 -6.27 12.12
N SER A 78 -1.79 -5.54 13.18
CA SER A 78 -2.69 -4.90 14.13
C SER A 78 -2.29 -3.43 14.32
N GLU A 79 -3.21 -2.62 14.83
CA GLU A 79 -2.95 -1.19 15.09
C GLU A 79 -1.77 -0.97 16.05
N ILE A 80 -1.70 -1.78 17.12
CA ILE A 80 -0.59 -1.74 18.09
C ILE A 80 0.72 -2.13 17.43
N ALA A 81 0.73 -3.22 16.64
CA ALA A 81 1.93 -3.64 15.92
C ALA A 81 2.40 -2.57 14.93
N GLY A 82 1.48 -1.90 14.25
CA GLY A 82 1.80 -0.80 13.33
C GLY A 82 2.44 0.39 14.04
N TRP A 83 1.96 0.76 15.23
CA TRP A 83 2.60 1.82 16.03
C TRP A 83 3.99 1.42 16.54
N LEU A 84 4.17 0.16 16.95
CA LEU A 84 5.49 -0.35 17.35
C LEU A 84 6.48 -0.33 16.20
N PHE A 85 6.10 -0.81 15.02
CA PHE A 85 6.99 -0.78 13.85
C PHE A 85 7.29 0.65 13.40
N LEU A 86 6.32 1.57 13.47
CA LEU A 86 6.58 2.99 13.22
C LEU A 86 7.67 3.52 14.15
N ALA A 87 7.55 3.27 15.46
CA ALA A 87 8.51 3.72 16.45
C ALA A 87 9.91 3.13 16.20
N ILE A 88 9.98 1.83 15.84
CA ILE A 88 11.23 1.15 15.48
C ILE A 88 11.84 1.77 14.22
N GLY A 89 11.03 2.05 13.18
CA GLY A 89 11.51 2.65 11.94
C GLY A 89 12.07 4.05 12.14
N VAL A 90 11.35 4.90 12.89
CA VAL A 90 11.83 6.24 13.23
C VAL A 90 13.12 6.17 14.06
N ALA A 91 13.19 5.26 15.05
CA ALA A 91 14.40 5.05 15.83
C ALA A 91 15.58 4.59 14.96
N ALA A 92 15.34 3.69 14.00
CA ALA A 92 16.35 3.22 13.06
C ALA A 92 16.92 4.39 12.23
N ASP A 93 16.07 5.28 11.71
CA ASP A 93 16.52 6.43 10.94
C ASP A 93 17.32 7.43 11.78
N LEU A 94 16.89 7.70 13.03
CA LEU A 94 17.63 8.56 13.94
C LEU A 94 19.02 8.00 14.25
N VAL A 95 19.12 6.69 14.47
CA VAL A 95 20.40 5.98 14.65
C VAL A 95 21.24 6.08 13.37
N ALA A 96 20.65 5.84 12.20
CA ALA A 96 21.35 5.94 10.91
C ALA A 96 21.92 7.35 10.65
N LEU A 97 21.27 8.40 11.16
CA LEU A 97 21.75 9.79 11.05
C LEU A 97 22.79 10.16 12.12
N ALA A 98 22.64 9.67 13.35
CA ALA A 98 23.51 10.07 14.47
C ALA A 98 24.85 9.31 14.50
N VAL A 99 24.84 8.01 14.20
CA VAL A 99 26.00 7.12 14.39
C VAL A 99 27.22 7.47 13.53
N PRO A 100 27.10 7.87 12.25
CA PRO A 100 28.27 8.22 11.43
C PRO A 100 29.09 9.36 12.05
N SER A 101 28.42 10.35 12.63
CA SER A 101 29.06 11.49 13.31
C SER A 101 29.83 11.03 14.56
N CYS A 102 29.22 10.18 15.38
CA CYS A 102 29.88 9.60 16.55
C CYS A 102 31.06 8.69 16.17
N ALA A 103 30.89 7.84 15.15
CA ALA A 103 31.94 6.96 14.65
C ALA A 103 33.13 7.75 14.10
N ALA A 104 32.87 8.84 13.37
CA ALA A 104 33.91 9.73 12.85
C ALA A 104 34.69 10.44 13.98
N GLN A 105 34.00 10.96 15.00
CA GLN A 105 34.67 11.56 16.17
C GLN A 105 35.54 10.53 16.91
N GLN A 106 35.04 9.32 17.10
CA GLN A 106 35.76 8.26 17.79
C GLN A 106 37.00 7.79 17.00
N TRP A 107 36.91 7.77 15.67
CA TRP A 107 38.03 7.50 14.78
C TRP A 107 39.11 8.57 14.89
N GLN A 108 38.73 9.85 14.91
CA GLN A 108 39.64 10.98 15.10
C GLN A 108 40.29 10.97 16.49
N ALA A 109 39.57 10.54 17.52
CA ALA A 109 40.08 10.35 18.88
C ALA A 109 41.02 9.12 19.04
N GLY A 110 41.33 8.41 17.95
CA GLY A 110 42.29 7.30 17.94
C GLY A 110 41.72 5.94 18.39
N ASN A 111 40.46 5.87 18.81
CA ASN A 111 39.85 4.63 19.29
C ASN A 111 39.20 3.85 18.14
N ARG A 112 40.05 3.24 17.31
CA ARG A 112 39.67 2.59 16.04
C ARG A 112 38.75 1.38 16.21
N THR A 113 38.85 0.64 17.31
CA THR A 113 38.02 -0.56 17.55
C THR A 113 36.57 -0.18 17.79
N THR A 114 36.31 0.81 18.65
CA THR A 114 34.95 1.33 18.88
C THR A 114 34.37 2.00 17.64
N ALA A 115 35.19 2.70 16.86
CA ALA A 115 34.75 3.29 15.60
C ALA A 115 34.37 2.21 14.57
N ALA A 116 35.15 1.14 14.46
CA ALA A 116 34.84 0.01 13.58
C ALA A 116 33.52 -0.69 13.99
N VAL A 117 33.31 -0.92 15.30
CA VAL A 117 32.06 -1.48 15.80
C VAL A 117 30.87 -0.56 15.50
N ALA A 118 31.03 0.76 15.70
CA ALA A 118 29.97 1.73 15.37
C ALA A 118 29.62 1.72 13.88
N TRP A 119 30.62 1.62 12.99
CA TRP A 119 30.39 1.48 11.55
C TRP A 119 29.65 0.19 11.18
N VAL A 120 30.02 -0.94 11.79
CA VAL A 120 29.30 -2.21 11.58
C VAL A 120 27.87 -2.14 12.09
N LEU A 121 27.67 -1.55 13.28
CA LEU A 121 26.34 -1.36 13.86
C LEU A 121 25.48 -0.38 13.06
N TRP A 122 26.09 0.58 12.36
CA TRP A 122 25.39 1.53 11.48
C TRP A 122 24.86 0.87 10.20
N LEU A 123 25.56 -0.12 9.65
CA LEU A 123 25.15 -0.78 8.40
C LEU A 123 23.76 -1.42 8.51
N MET A 124 23.40 -1.97 9.67
CA MET A 124 22.11 -2.62 9.89
C MET A 124 20.90 -1.67 9.78
N PRO A 125 20.80 -0.58 10.56
CA PRO A 125 19.71 0.40 10.43
C PRO A 125 19.77 1.14 9.09
N PHE A 126 20.95 1.33 8.49
CA PHE A 126 21.05 1.87 7.14
C PHE A 126 20.39 0.93 6.10
N ALA A 127 20.69 -0.38 6.16
CA ALA A 127 20.05 -1.37 5.30
C ALA A 127 18.53 -1.41 5.52
N PHE A 128 18.07 -1.23 6.76
CA PHE A 128 16.65 -1.12 7.09
C PHE A 128 16.02 0.10 6.41
N ALA A 129 16.63 1.27 6.57
CA ALA A 129 16.17 2.53 5.97
C ALA A 129 16.11 2.45 4.44
N VAL A 130 17.12 1.84 3.81
CA VAL A 130 17.13 1.62 2.35
C VAL A 130 16.01 0.66 1.93
N THR A 131 15.83 -0.46 2.65
CA THR A 131 14.77 -1.44 2.35
C THR A 131 13.38 -0.85 2.52
N ALA A 132 13.19 -0.02 3.56
CA ALA A 132 11.95 0.71 3.81
C ALA A 132 11.68 1.75 2.72
N GLY A 133 12.70 2.49 2.28
CA GLY A 133 12.59 3.44 1.17
C GLY A 133 12.24 2.76 -0.15
N ILE A 134 12.84 1.59 -0.44
CA ILE A 134 12.48 0.76 -1.60
C ILE A 134 11.02 0.30 -1.48
N GLY A 135 10.58 -0.16 -0.31
CA GLY A 135 9.20 -0.58 -0.07
C GLY A 135 8.17 0.55 -0.24
N PHE A 136 8.49 1.75 0.24
CA PHE A 136 7.67 2.93 0.01
C PHE A 136 7.59 3.27 -1.49
N ALA A 137 8.75 3.31 -2.17
CA ALA A 137 8.81 3.58 -3.60
C ALA A 137 8.08 2.51 -4.42
N SER A 138 8.22 1.23 -4.05
CA SER A 138 7.60 0.12 -4.76
C SER A 138 6.09 0.19 -4.63
N VAL A 139 5.50 0.43 -3.46
CA VAL A 139 4.04 0.53 -3.32
C VAL A 139 3.48 1.70 -4.15
N ASN A 140 4.11 2.87 -4.09
CA ASN A 140 3.64 4.06 -4.81
C ASN A 140 3.88 4.01 -6.33
N ILE A 141 4.98 3.40 -6.78
CA ILE A 141 5.23 3.17 -8.22
C ILE A 141 4.35 2.03 -8.72
N SER A 142 4.15 1.00 -7.91
CA SER A 142 3.40 -0.18 -8.31
C SER A 142 1.93 0.10 -8.47
N ASP A 143 1.34 1.02 -7.69
CA ASP A 143 -0.04 1.47 -7.91
C ASP A 143 -0.24 2.06 -9.32
N VAL A 144 0.76 2.79 -9.84
CA VAL A 144 0.71 3.31 -11.21
C VAL A 144 0.92 2.18 -12.23
N THR A 145 1.80 1.23 -11.94
CA THR A 145 1.98 0.05 -12.80
C THR A 145 0.82 -0.93 -12.74
N LEU A 146 0.09 -1.06 -11.63
CA LEU A 146 -1.12 -1.87 -11.45
C LEU A 146 -2.31 -1.18 -12.11
N GLN A 147 -2.40 0.15 -12.05
CA GLN A 147 -3.35 0.88 -12.89
C GLN A 147 -3.05 0.67 -14.39
N ARG A 148 -1.78 0.62 -14.80
CA ARG A 148 -1.41 0.30 -16.19
C ARG A 148 -1.59 -1.19 -16.51
N ALA A 149 -1.27 -2.10 -15.60
CA ALA A 149 -1.37 -3.55 -15.75
C ALA A 149 -2.83 -4.02 -15.66
N SER A 150 -3.70 -3.28 -14.99
CA SER A 150 -5.15 -3.48 -15.07
C SER A 150 -5.71 -3.16 -16.46
N ARG A 151 -4.96 -2.42 -17.30
CA ARG A 151 -5.22 -2.30 -18.75
C ARG A 151 -4.56 -3.40 -19.59
N VAL A 152 -3.69 -4.22 -19.00
CA VAL A 152 -2.83 -5.21 -19.71
C VAL A 152 -3.10 -6.65 -19.23
N THR A 153 -3.85 -6.87 -18.15
CA THR A 153 -4.22 -8.20 -17.65
C THR A 153 -5.67 -8.50 -18.07
N PRO A 154 -5.90 -9.05 -19.28
CA PRO A 154 -7.24 -9.28 -19.79
C PRO A 154 -8.10 -10.15 -18.85
N ALA A 155 -7.47 -10.98 -18.02
CA ALA A 155 -8.14 -11.83 -17.04
C ALA A 155 -8.87 -11.05 -15.92
N ILE A 156 -8.23 -10.01 -15.34
CA ILE A 156 -8.86 -9.21 -14.26
C ILE A 156 -9.97 -8.33 -14.84
N GLU A 157 -9.73 -7.76 -16.03
CA GLU A 157 -10.73 -6.94 -16.71
C GLU A 157 -11.96 -7.77 -17.13
N ALA A 158 -11.74 -8.98 -17.65
CA ALA A 158 -12.82 -9.92 -17.94
C ALA A 158 -13.62 -10.29 -16.68
N ALA A 159 -12.96 -10.69 -15.59
CA ALA A 159 -13.63 -11.02 -14.33
C ALA A 159 -14.41 -9.84 -13.72
N ARG A 160 -13.89 -8.61 -13.83
CA ARG A 160 -14.60 -7.38 -13.40
C ARG A 160 -15.83 -7.10 -14.27
N ASN A 161 -15.73 -7.29 -15.59
CA ASN A 161 -16.85 -7.10 -16.50
C ASN A 161 -17.95 -8.14 -16.23
N GLU A 162 -17.59 -9.41 -16.04
CA GLU A 162 -18.52 -10.47 -15.67
C GLU A 162 -19.23 -10.19 -14.34
N LEU A 163 -18.50 -9.70 -13.34
CA LEU A 163 -19.09 -9.30 -12.07
C LEU A 163 -20.06 -8.12 -12.24
N ARG A 164 -19.71 -7.12 -13.05
CA ARG A 164 -20.57 -5.96 -13.32
C ARG A 164 -21.86 -6.38 -14.04
N ASP A 165 -21.75 -7.32 -14.97
CA ASP A 165 -22.90 -7.88 -15.69
C ASP A 165 -23.80 -8.70 -14.74
N ALA A 166 -23.22 -9.52 -13.87
CA ALA A 166 -23.96 -10.28 -12.86
C ALA A 166 -24.69 -9.37 -11.88
N VAL A 167 -24.06 -8.28 -11.43
CA VAL A 167 -24.67 -7.27 -10.56
C VAL A 167 -25.81 -6.56 -11.27
N THR A 168 -25.62 -6.16 -12.53
CA THR A 168 -26.67 -5.50 -13.33
C THR A 168 -27.86 -6.43 -13.56
N SER A 169 -27.61 -7.72 -13.83
CA SER A 169 -28.67 -8.73 -13.94
C SER A 169 -29.43 -8.90 -12.63
N ARG A 170 -28.73 -8.97 -11.50
CA ARG A 170 -29.36 -9.02 -10.18
C ARG A 170 -30.24 -7.79 -9.94
N ASP A 171 -29.74 -6.59 -10.22
CA ASP A 171 -30.47 -5.36 -9.92
C ASP A 171 -31.78 -5.24 -10.72
N ARG A 172 -31.79 -5.73 -11.97
CA ARG A 172 -33.03 -5.82 -12.78
C ARG A 172 -34.04 -6.78 -12.19
N GLU A 173 -33.61 -7.96 -11.74
CA GLU A 173 -34.48 -9.00 -11.19
C GLU A 173 -34.98 -8.67 -9.77
N CYS A 174 -34.16 -7.97 -8.99
CA CYS A 174 -34.48 -7.59 -7.61
C CYS A 174 -35.24 -6.26 -7.50
N ALA A 175 -35.37 -5.49 -8.59
CA ALA A 175 -36.10 -4.21 -8.60
C ALA A 175 -37.57 -4.36 -8.20
N GLY A 176 -38.17 -5.53 -8.49
CA GLY A 176 -39.56 -5.88 -8.11
C GLY A 176 -39.72 -6.51 -6.73
N GLY A 177 -38.63 -6.67 -5.95
CA GLY A 177 -38.64 -7.32 -4.64
C GLY A 177 -37.80 -8.61 -4.57
N VAL A 178 -37.61 -9.13 -3.35
CA VAL A 178 -36.69 -10.24 -3.07
C VAL A 178 -37.36 -11.60 -3.30
N GLY A 179 -37.46 -12.01 -4.58
CA GLY A 179 -37.98 -13.32 -5.00
C GLY A 179 -36.94 -14.45 -5.04
N LYS A 180 -37.37 -15.67 -5.39
CA LYS A 180 -36.47 -16.84 -5.58
C LYS A 180 -35.37 -16.59 -6.62
N PHE A 181 -35.72 -15.91 -7.72
CA PHE A 181 -34.77 -15.54 -8.78
C PHE A 181 -33.78 -14.47 -8.32
N CYS A 182 -34.21 -13.51 -7.50
CA CYS A 182 -33.32 -12.51 -6.90
C CYS A 182 -32.24 -13.19 -6.03
N ARG A 183 -32.62 -14.15 -5.17
CA ARG A 183 -31.65 -14.92 -4.37
C ARG A 183 -30.65 -15.71 -5.22
N GLN A 184 -31.12 -16.40 -6.27
CA GLN A 184 -30.23 -17.10 -7.19
C GLN A 184 -29.22 -16.18 -7.88
N ARG A 185 -29.62 -14.94 -8.21
CA ARG A 185 -28.71 -13.93 -8.78
C ARG A 185 -27.73 -13.37 -7.75
N GLU A 186 -28.13 -13.29 -6.48
CA GLU A 186 -27.22 -12.93 -5.39
C GLU A 186 -26.14 -13.99 -5.15
N ASP A 187 -26.50 -15.27 -5.22
CA ASP A 187 -25.53 -16.37 -5.16
C ASP A 187 -24.54 -16.29 -6.33
N ALA A 188 -25.03 -16.02 -7.54
CA ALA A 188 -24.18 -15.85 -8.73
C ALA A 188 -23.23 -14.64 -8.60
N VAL A 189 -23.68 -13.52 -8.02
CA VAL A 189 -22.80 -12.37 -7.74
C VAL A 189 -21.73 -12.72 -6.71
N THR A 190 -22.09 -13.47 -5.67
CA THR A 190 -21.15 -13.90 -4.63
C THR A 190 -20.07 -14.81 -5.20
N GLU A 191 -20.45 -15.74 -6.08
CA GLU A 191 -19.52 -16.62 -6.78
C GLU A 191 -18.58 -15.84 -7.71
N ARG A 192 -19.08 -14.88 -8.50
CA ARG A 192 -18.24 -14.03 -9.36
C ARG A 192 -17.30 -13.12 -8.56
N ARG A 193 -17.70 -12.66 -7.37
CA ARG A 193 -16.81 -11.94 -6.46
C ARG A 193 -15.67 -12.83 -5.99
N ARG A 194 -15.98 -14.05 -5.57
CA ARG A 194 -14.97 -15.02 -5.13
C ARG A 194 -13.94 -15.31 -6.23
N GLN A 195 -14.39 -15.48 -7.46
CA GLN A 195 -13.51 -15.70 -8.63
C GLN A 195 -12.61 -14.49 -8.91
N LEU A 196 -13.15 -13.26 -8.80
CA LEU A 196 -12.35 -12.04 -8.92
C LEU A 196 -11.29 -11.94 -7.80
N ASP A 197 -11.67 -12.23 -6.55
CA ASP A 197 -10.75 -12.20 -5.40
C ASP A 197 -9.65 -13.24 -5.53
N GLU A 198 -9.95 -14.43 -6.05
CA GLU A 198 -8.97 -15.49 -6.32
C GLU A 198 -8.00 -15.09 -7.44
N ALA A 199 -8.51 -14.53 -8.54
CA ALA A 199 -7.67 -13.99 -9.60
C ALA A 199 -6.76 -12.86 -9.10
N MET A 200 -7.28 -11.96 -8.26
CA MET A 200 -6.48 -10.90 -7.62
C MET A 200 -5.40 -11.46 -6.71
N ARG A 201 -5.71 -12.45 -5.85
CA ARG A 201 -4.71 -13.11 -4.99
C ARG A 201 -3.62 -13.81 -5.78
N SER A 202 -3.96 -14.46 -6.90
CA SER A 202 -2.95 -15.10 -7.75
C SER A 202 -1.96 -14.08 -8.32
N VAL A 203 -2.44 -12.89 -8.70
CA VAL A 203 -1.60 -11.80 -9.20
C VAL A 203 -0.78 -11.18 -8.07
N GLU A 204 -1.35 -11.00 -6.88
CA GLU A 204 -0.61 -10.55 -5.69
C GLU A 204 0.51 -11.53 -5.29
N GLN A 205 0.27 -12.84 -5.38
CA GLN A 205 1.29 -13.86 -5.08
C GLN A 205 2.42 -13.90 -6.11
N THR A 206 2.13 -13.57 -7.37
CA THR A 206 3.12 -13.59 -8.45
C THR A 206 3.89 -12.26 -8.54
N ALA A 207 3.29 -11.18 -8.05
CA ALA A 207 3.85 -9.84 -8.06
C ALA A 207 3.84 -9.29 -6.64
N ASP A 208 4.76 -9.72 -5.78
CA ASP A 208 5.20 -8.86 -4.68
C ASP A 208 6.16 -7.82 -5.27
N PRO A 209 5.69 -6.61 -5.61
CA PRO A 209 6.51 -5.64 -6.30
C PRO A 209 7.69 -5.18 -5.46
N GLN A 210 7.59 -5.28 -4.12
CA GLN A 210 8.67 -4.92 -3.22
C GLN A 210 9.87 -5.85 -3.43
N THR A 211 9.59 -7.14 -3.47
CA THR A 211 10.62 -8.17 -3.52
C THR A 211 11.21 -8.32 -4.92
N GLU A 212 10.40 -8.15 -5.97
CA GLU A 212 10.87 -8.12 -7.34
C GLU A 212 11.76 -6.89 -7.62
N ALA A 213 11.33 -5.68 -7.19
CA ALA A 213 12.12 -4.47 -7.39
C ALA A 213 13.45 -4.53 -6.63
N ALA A 214 13.44 -5.01 -5.38
CA ALA A 214 14.65 -5.18 -4.59
C ALA A 214 15.61 -6.20 -5.22
N THR A 215 15.09 -7.32 -5.71
CA THR A 215 15.87 -8.33 -6.44
C THR A 215 16.51 -7.74 -7.69
N ARG A 216 15.76 -6.98 -8.49
CA ARG A 216 16.28 -6.32 -9.70
C ARG A 216 17.35 -5.30 -9.36
N MET A 217 17.16 -4.47 -8.33
CA MET A 217 18.16 -3.50 -7.89
C MET A 217 19.45 -4.17 -7.43
N VAL A 218 19.36 -5.20 -6.59
CA VAL A 218 20.56 -5.93 -6.11
C VAL A 218 21.25 -6.67 -7.25
N SER A 219 20.48 -7.29 -8.16
CA SER A 219 21.07 -7.93 -9.34
C SER A 219 21.77 -6.93 -10.26
N TRP A 220 21.21 -5.73 -10.44
CA TRP A 220 21.84 -4.66 -11.22
C TRP A 220 23.09 -4.12 -10.52
N LEU A 221 23.01 -3.83 -9.22
CA LEU A 221 24.14 -3.34 -8.40
C LEU A 221 25.30 -4.34 -8.36
N SER A 222 25.00 -5.64 -8.35
CA SER A 222 26.00 -6.71 -8.36
C SER A 222 26.50 -7.05 -9.78
N GLY A 223 26.10 -6.31 -10.81
CA GLY A 223 26.47 -6.61 -12.20
C GLY A 223 25.97 -7.98 -12.69
N GLY A 224 24.91 -8.52 -12.06
CA GLY A 224 24.35 -9.83 -12.34
C GLY A 224 25.01 -10.99 -11.63
N MET A 225 26.04 -10.75 -10.78
CA MET A 225 26.72 -11.82 -10.04
C MET A 225 25.86 -12.42 -8.92
N VAL A 226 24.96 -11.63 -8.32
CA VAL A 226 24.08 -12.08 -7.23
C VAL A 226 22.64 -12.04 -7.71
N ARG A 227 21.95 -13.18 -7.62
CA ARG A 227 20.50 -13.31 -7.89
C ARG A 227 19.79 -13.71 -6.60
N PRO A 228 19.52 -12.74 -5.70
CA PRO A 228 18.77 -13.03 -4.50
C PRO A 228 17.35 -13.48 -4.87
N SER A 229 16.82 -14.46 -4.16
CA SER A 229 15.44 -14.88 -4.26
C SER A 229 14.53 -13.99 -3.40
N GLY A 230 13.22 -14.09 -3.59
CA GLY A 230 12.30 -13.34 -2.76
C GLY A 230 12.27 -13.77 -1.29
N ASP A 231 12.50 -15.06 -1.05
CA ASP A 231 12.59 -15.62 0.29
C ASP A 231 13.79 -15.04 1.07
N ASP A 232 14.89 -14.71 0.37
CA ASP A 232 16.07 -14.11 0.99
C ASP A 232 15.75 -12.71 1.57
N PHE A 233 14.95 -11.90 0.88
CA PHE A 233 14.54 -10.59 1.39
C PHE A 233 13.58 -10.70 2.57
N ALA A 234 12.68 -11.69 2.57
CA ALA A 234 11.82 -11.96 3.71
C ALA A 234 12.65 -12.33 4.94
N MET A 235 13.68 -13.18 4.78
CA MET A 235 14.60 -13.56 5.85
C MET A 235 15.45 -12.39 6.34
N VAL A 236 16.01 -11.58 5.43
CA VAL A 236 16.78 -10.38 5.79
C VAL A 236 15.94 -9.40 6.59
N ARG A 237 14.68 -9.19 6.18
CA ARG A 237 13.76 -8.31 6.89
C ARG A 237 13.40 -8.83 8.27
N LEU A 238 13.13 -10.13 8.42
CA LEU A 238 12.88 -10.75 9.72
C LEU A 238 14.11 -10.61 10.63
N LEU A 239 15.30 -10.84 10.09
CA LEU A 239 16.55 -10.68 10.82
C LEU A 239 16.73 -9.24 11.27
N LEU A 240 16.54 -8.26 10.39
CA LEU A 240 16.61 -6.84 10.73
C LEU A 240 15.63 -6.48 11.87
N LEU A 241 14.37 -6.88 11.76
CA LEU A 241 13.35 -6.60 12.78
C LEU A 241 13.65 -7.25 14.13
N ALA A 242 14.27 -8.43 14.14
CA ALA A 242 14.67 -9.13 15.36
C ALA A 242 15.89 -8.48 16.04
N PHE A 243 16.87 -8.04 15.26
CA PHE A 243 18.13 -7.49 15.78
C PHE A 243 18.05 -6.00 16.12
N LEU A 244 17.25 -5.20 15.41
CA LEU A 244 17.14 -3.75 15.62
C LEU A 244 16.87 -3.35 17.09
N PRO A 245 15.93 -3.97 17.81
CA PRO A 245 15.68 -3.65 19.22
C PRO A 245 16.88 -3.94 20.11
N GLN A 246 17.62 -5.01 19.82
CA GLN A 246 18.79 -5.44 20.60
C GLN A 246 19.97 -4.49 20.39
N LEU A 247 20.16 -4.02 19.16
CA LEU A 247 21.21 -3.06 18.82
C LEU A 247 20.97 -1.70 19.49
N GLY A 248 19.71 -1.27 19.62
CA GLY A 248 19.36 -0.02 20.30
C GLY A 248 19.94 0.08 21.72
N GLY A 249 19.90 -1.01 22.49
CA GLY A 249 20.46 -1.05 23.84
C GLY A 249 21.99 -0.93 23.87
N VAL A 250 22.69 -1.64 22.97
CA VAL A 250 24.16 -1.59 22.88
C VAL A 250 24.63 -0.20 22.44
N LEU A 251 23.89 0.44 21.54
CA LEU A 251 24.25 1.73 20.96
C LEU A 251 24.06 2.87 21.96
N LEU A 252 22.98 2.82 22.77
CA LEU A 252 22.80 3.72 23.92
C LEU A 252 23.96 3.61 24.91
N LEU A 253 24.40 2.39 25.24
CA LEU A 253 25.54 2.19 26.14
C LEU A 253 26.85 2.78 25.59
N MET A 254 27.09 2.67 24.28
CA MET A 254 28.26 3.30 23.65
C MET A 254 28.21 4.83 23.71
N ILE A 255 27.07 5.44 23.36
CA ILE A 255 26.90 6.89 23.37
C ILE A 255 27.01 7.44 24.80
N CYS A 256 26.35 6.81 25.78
CA CYS A 256 26.43 7.19 27.19
C CYS A 256 27.87 7.08 27.75
N ARG A 257 28.62 6.07 27.32
CA ARG A 257 30.02 5.88 27.74
C ARG A 257 30.96 6.96 27.18
N ASP A 258 30.70 7.48 25.99
CA ASP A 258 31.51 8.55 25.40
C ASP A 258 31.18 9.92 26.03
N ALA A 259 29.91 10.17 26.36
CA ALA A 259 29.47 11.37 27.08
C ALA A 259 30.08 11.46 28.50
N THR A 260 30.14 10.34 29.23
CA THR A 260 30.78 10.28 30.56
C THR A 260 32.30 10.48 30.49
N ARG A 261 32.95 10.10 29.38
CA ARG A 261 34.39 10.33 29.19
C ARG A 261 34.73 11.80 28.96
N LYS A 262 33.88 12.55 28.27
CA LYS A 262 34.05 14.00 28.02
C LYS A 262 33.77 14.87 29.25
N GLY A 263 32.99 14.39 30.22
CA GLY A 263 32.69 15.14 31.45
C GLY A 263 33.76 15.05 32.55
N ASN A 264 34.72 14.12 32.42
CA ASN A 264 35.78 13.88 33.40
C ASN A 264 37.17 14.36 32.93
N ALA A 265 37.25 15.00 31.76
CA ALA A 265 38.47 15.58 31.18
C ALA A 265 38.34 17.11 31.15
#